data_AF-A0A7C7C6V8-F1
#
_entry.id   AF-A0A7C7C6V8-F1
#
_cell.length_a   1.000
_cell.length_b   1.000
_cell.length_c   1.000
_cell.angle_alpha   90.00
_cell.angle_beta   90.00
_cell.angle_gamma   90.00
#
_symmetry.space_group_name_H-M   'P 1'
#
loop_
_entity.id
_entity.type
_entity.pdbx_description
1 polymer ?
#
loop_
_entity_poly.entity_id
_entity_poly.type
_entity_poly.pdbx_seq_one_letter_code
_entity_poly.pdbx_strand_id
1 'polypeptide(L)'
;MIFNKLRLIVIALFISSSSLVAQNILVDETFDDLNLPDGWSQQTLSSDGGWLNGENTGLQSDWWDIEPHGNFIATNDDECDCNKSEDFLILPALNLDGIGGLIMSFASYYSGESYQGDTESATIEFSLDVECA
;
A
#
# COMPACT_ATOMS: atom_id res chain seq x y z
N MET A 1 -52.34 15.52 -4.46
CA MET A 1 -51.08 16.31 -4.44
C MET A 1 -50.43 16.41 -3.06
N ILE A 2 -51.17 16.60 -1.96
CA ILE A 2 -50.62 16.71 -0.58
C ILE A 2 -50.00 15.41 -0.05
N PHE A 3 -50.60 14.24 -0.32
CA PHE A 3 -50.07 12.95 0.13
C PHE A 3 -48.69 12.60 -0.45
N ASN A 4 -48.39 13.00 -1.69
CA ASN A 4 -47.06 12.78 -2.27
C ASN A 4 -46.01 13.67 -1.60
N LYS A 5 -46.36 14.93 -1.28
CA LYS A 5 -45.47 15.86 -0.56
C LYS A 5 -45.13 15.36 0.85
N LEU A 6 -46.11 14.80 1.56
CA LEU A 6 -45.90 14.24 2.90
C LEU A 6 -44.97 13.01 2.89
N ARG A 7 -45.10 12.11 1.90
CA ARG A 7 -44.20 10.96 1.72
C ARG A 7 -42.76 11.40 1.43
N LEU A 8 -42.59 12.40 0.57
CA LEU A 8 -41.28 12.97 0.25
C LEU A 8 -40.60 13.60 1.48
N ILE A 9 -41.37 14.29 2.33
CA ILE A 9 -40.85 14.89 3.58
C ILE A 9 -40.40 13.81 4.57
N VAL A 10 -41.18 12.73 4.74
CA VAL A 10 -40.82 11.62 5.65
C VAL A 10 -39.54 10.93 5.17
N ILE A 11 -39.38 10.69 3.87
CA ILE A 11 -38.15 10.08 3.31
C ILE A 11 -36.93 10.99 3.55
N ALA A 12 -37.07 12.30 3.34
CA ALA A 12 -35.97 13.26 3.56
C ALA A 12 -35.55 13.34 5.06
N LEU A 13 -36.50 13.24 5.99
CA LEU A 13 -36.23 13.17 7.42
C LEU A 13 -35.49 11.88 7.82
N PHE A 14 -35.83 10.74 7.20
CA PHE A 14 -35.12 9.48 7.44
C PHE A 14 -33.67 9.52 6.92
N ILE A 15 -33.43 10.07 5.73
CA ILE A 15 -32.08 10.17 5.14
C ILE A 15 -31.19 11.17 5.90
N SER A 16 -31.76 12.24 6.45
CA SER A 16 -31.01 13.23 7.25
C SER A 16 -30.67 12.75 8.66
N SER A 17 -31.32 11.68 9.15
CA SER A 17 -31.10 11.11 10.48
C SER A 17 -30.12 9.93 10.49
N SER A 18 -29.75 9.40 9.32
CA SER A 18 -28.75 8.35 9.20
C SER A 18 -27.35 8.94 9.26
N SER A 19 -26.56 8.55 10.25
CA SER A 19 -25.11 8.81 10.26
C SER A 19 -24.48 8.14 9.04
N LEU A 20 -23.98 8.94 8.11
CA LEU A 20 -23.09 8.46 7.06
C LEU A 20 -21.79 8.08 7.76
N VAL A 21 -21.52 6.79 7.92
CA VAL A 21 -20.19 6.32 8.32
C VAL A 21 -19.33 6.38 7.07
N ALA A 22 -18.64 7.49 6.87
CA ALA A 22 -17.54 7.53 5.91
C ALA A 22 -16.34 6.81 6.54
N GLN A 23 -15.68 5.94 5.78
CA GLN A 23 -14.37 5.41 6.18
C GLN A 23 -13.37 6.57 6.22
N ASN A 24 -12.60 6.66 7.31
CA ASN A 24 -11.48 7.60 7.38
C ASN A 24 -10.32 6.98 6.60
N ILE A 25 -9.95 7.59 5.47
CA ILE A 25 -8.80 7.15 4.67
C ILE A 25 -7.56 7.86 5.24
N LEU A 26 -6.68 7.09 5.87
CA LEU A 26 -5.45 7.60 6.47
C LEU A 26 -4.33 7.71 5.44
N VAL A 27 -4.27 6.74 4.52
CA VAL A 27 -3.28 6.64 3.44
C VAL A 27 -4.00 6.08 2.21
N ASP A 28 -3.73 6.67 1.06
CA ASP A 28 -4.14 6.21 -0.26
C ASP A 28 -2.98 6.51 -1.20
N GLU A 29 -2.45 5.47 -1.85
CA GLU A 29 -1.27 5.57 -2.69
C GLU A 29 -1.43 4.73 -3.94
N THR A 30 -1.12 5.32 -5.10
CA THR A 30 -1.24 4.69 -6.43
C THR A 30 0.11 4.47 -7.11
N PHE A 31 1.18 5.05 -6.58
CA PHE A 31 2.54 5.08 -7.10
C PHE A 31 2.67 5.74 -8.48
N ASP A 32 1.71 6.59 -8.89
CA ASP A 32 1.77 7.27 -10.17
C ASP A 32 2.87 8.37 -10.23
N ASP A 33 3.32 8.89 -9.09
CA ASP A 33 4.49 9.78 -8.98
C ASP A 33 5.77 8.96 -8.81
N LEU A 34 6.83 9.27 -9.55
CA LEU A 34 8.10 8.54 -9.52
C LEU A 34 8.86 8.66 -8.19
N ASN A 35 8.51 9.64 -7.35
CA ASN A 35 9.12 9.79 -6.03
C ASN A 35 8.36 8.98 -4.99
N LEU A 36 9.03 8.61 -3.89
CA LEU A 36 8.32 8.09 -2.72
C LEU A 36 7.33 9.14 -2.21
N PRO A 37 6.13 8.72 -1.75
CA PRO A 37 5.13 9.66 -1.29
C PRO A 37 5.58 10.43 -0.05
N ASP A 38 5.01 11.60 0.17
CA ASP A 38 5.38 12.47 1.29
C ASP A 38 5.29 11.74 2.65
N GLY A 39 6.39 11.76 3.39
CA GLY A 39 6.50 11.17 4.72
C GLY A 39 6.76 9.66 4.73
N TRP A 40 6.76 8.99 3.57
CA TRP A 40 7.27 7.63 3.46
C TRP A 40 8.79 7.65 3.51
N SER A 41 9.36 6.53 3.95
CA SER A 41 10.80 6.30 3.94
C SER A 41 11.11 4.86 3.56
N GLN A 42 12.38 4.57 3.32
CA GLN A 42 12.84 3.21 3.16
C GLN A 42 14.18 2.99 3.85
N GLN A 43 14.42 1.74 4.25
CA GLN A 43 15.71 1.21 4.64
C GLN A 43 16.10 0.15 3.62
N THR A 44 17.39 0.04 3.32
CA THR A 44 17.89 -0.94 2.35
C THR A 44 19.37 -1.19 2.54
N LEU A 45 19.81 -2.43 2.27
CA LEU A 45 21.21 -2.79 2.06
C LEU A 45 21.61 -2.83 0.58
N SER A 46 20.65 -2.58 -0.30
CA SER A 46 20.81 -2.66 -1.74
C SER A 46 21.69 -1.53 -2.29
N SER A 47 22.40 -1.82 -3.37
CA SER A 47 23.14 -0.82 -4.13
C SER A 47 22.28 -0.01 -5.12
N ASP A 48 21.05 -0.45 -5.40
CA ASP A 48 20.14 0.20 -6.36
C ASP A 48 19.23 1.26 -5.72
N GLY A 49 19.22 1.36 -4.39
CA GLY A 49 18.38 2.29 -3.65
C GLY A 49 17.13 1.68 -3.01
N GLY A 50 16.92 0.36 -3.11
CA GLY A 50 15.90 -0.39 -2.36
C GLY A 50 14.63 -0.64 -3.17
N TRP A 51 13.50 -0.15 -2.67
CA TRP A 51 12.22 -0.16 -3.36
C TRP A 51 12.20 0.88 -4.49
N LEU A 52 11.91 0.42 -5.70
CA LEU A 52 11.92 1.21 -6.93
C LEU A 52 10.50 1.35 -7.49
N ASN A 53 10.16 2.55 -7.94
CA ASN A 53 8.86 2.86 -8.55
C ASN A 53 8.95 2.86 -10.08
N GLY A 54 8.00 2.22 -10.75
CA GLY A 54 7.87 2.22 -12.20
C GLY A 54 6.80 1.26 -12.71
N GLU A 55 6.83 1.01 -14.02
CA GLU A 55 6.03 -0.05 -14.66
C GLU A 55 6.80 -1.38 -14.63
N ASN A 56 6.09 -2.48 -14.87
CA ASN A 56 6.65 -3.82 -14.81
C ASN A 56 7.94 -4.00 -15.64
N THR A 57 8.01 -3.44 -16.85
CA THR A 57 9.18 -3.55 -17.72
C THR A 57 10.47 -2.96 -17.14
N GLY A 58 10.38 -2.06 -16.16
CA GLY A 58 11.54 -1.48 -15.47
C GLY A 58 11.81 -2.07 -14.09
N LEU A 59 10.95 -2.96 -13.60
CA LEU A 59 11.02 -3.54 -12.25
C LEU A 59 11.23 -5.06 -12.26
N GLN A 60 10.91 -5.72 -13.37
CA GLN A 60 11.16 -7.14 -13.61
C GLN A 60 12.62 -7.40 -14.03
N SER A 61 12.99 -8.66 -14.16
CA SER A 61 14.29 -9.11 -14.68
C SER A 61 14.12 -10.29 -15.64
N ASP A 62 15.23 -10.77 -16.21
CA ASP A 62 15.22 -11.93 -17.13
C ASP A 62 14.73 -13.24 -16.45
N TRP A 63 14.84 -13.35 -15.12
CA TRP A 63 14.47 -14.55 -14.37
C TRP A 63 13.26 -14.35 -13.45
N TRP A 64 12.77 -13.12 -13.30
CA TRP A 64 11.56 -12.81 -12.57
C TRP A 64 10.65 -11.87 -13.37
N ASP A 65 9.67 -12.45 -14.05
CA ASP A 65 8.65 -11.71 -14.80
C ASP A 65 7.55 -11.16 -13.88
N ILE A 66 7.17 -9.90 -14.09
CA ILE A 66 6.06 -9.24 -13.38
C ILE A 66 4.98 -8.88 -14.42
N GLU A 67 3.74 -9.29 -14.19
CA GLU A 67 2.62 -8.94 -15.06
C GLU A 67 2.31 -7.43 -15.02
N PRO A 68 1.91 -6.80 -16.15
CA PRO A 68 1.60 -5.36 -16.18
C PRO A 68 0.49 -4.97 -15.19
N HIS A 69 0.75 -3.95 -14.36
CA HIS A 69 -0.20 -3.44 -13.37
C HIS A 69 -0.09 -1.91 -13.18
N GLY A 70 0.00 -1.15 -14.28
CA GLY A 70 0.25 0.30 -14.21
C GLY A 70 1.57 0.62 -13.53
N ASN A 71 1.66 1.77 -12.86
CA ASN A 71 2.78 2.08 -11.98
C ASN A 71 2.59 1.38 -10.62
N PHE A 72 3.70 0.87 -10.09
CA PHE A 72 3.77 0.27 -8.77
C PHE A 72 5.21 0.34 -8.25
N ILE A 73 5.40 -0.09 -7.01
CA ILE A 73 6.71 -0.18 -6.38
C ILE A 73 7.10 -1.65 -6.19
N ALA A 74 8.36 -1.98 -6.42
CA ALA A 74 8.89 -3.33 -6.25
C ALA A 74 10.32 -3.31 -5.74
N THR A 75 10.74 -4.45 -5.19
CA THR A 75 12.13 -4.74 -4.90
C THR A 75 12.50 -6.07 -5.56
N ASN A 76 13.63 -6.12 -6.27
CA ASN A 76 14.05 -7.23 -7.12
C ASN A 76 15.56 -7.42 -7.04
N ASP A 77 16.03 -8.51 -6.42
CA ASP A 77 17.46 -8.80 -6.26
C ASP A 77 18.09 -9.43 -7.49
N ASP A 78 17.28 -10.08 -8.35
CA ASP A 78 17.76 -10.71 -9.59
C ASP A 78 18.28 -9.69 -10.61
N GLU A 79 17.68 -8.49 -10.69
CA GLU A 79 18.11 -7.45 -11.64
C GLU A 79 19.47 -6.82 -11.25
N CYS A 80 19.69 -6.61 -9.95
CA CYS A 80 20.87 -5.90 -9.44
C CYS A 80 21.99 -6.82 -8.95
N ASP A 81 21.72 -8.11 -8.71
CA ASP A 81 22.59 -9.06 -7.99
C ASP A 81 23.08 -8.48 -6.66
N CYS A 82 22.16 -7.93 -5.88
CA CYS A 82 22.46 -7.13 -4.70
C CYS A 82 21.64 -7.54 -3.46
N ASN A 83 22.14 -7.20 -2.26
CA ASN A 83 21.50 -7.64 -1.03
C ASN A 83 20.26 -6.81 -0.68
N LYS A 84 19.08 -7.43 -0.79
CA LYS A 84 17.77 -6.82 -0.47
C LYS A 84 17.15 -7.34 0.83
N SER A 85 17.94 -8.01 1.69
CA SER A 85 17.46 -8.60 2.95
C SER A 85 16.94 -7.60 3.99
N GLU A 86 17.15 -6.30 3.78
CA GLU A 86 16.63 -5.23 4.65
C GLU A 86 15.91 -4.15 3.84
N ASP A 87 15.26 -4.53 2.73
CA ASP A 87 14.44 -3.62 1.94
C ASP A 87 13.09 -3.38 2.61
N PHE A 88 13.01 -2.35 3.45
CA PHE A 88 11.78 -1.92 4.11
C PHE A 88 11.18 -0.71 3.42
N LEU A 89 9.89 -0.79 3.07
CA LEU A 89 9.08 0.36 2.66
C LEU A 89 8.21 0.79 3.84
N ILE A 90 8.45 1.99 4.36
CA ILE A 90 7.91 2.45 5.64
C ILE A 90 6.92 3.59 5.39
N LEU A 91 5.66 3.35 5.78
CA LEU A 91 4.60 4.35 5.75
C LEU A 91 4.88 5.51 6.73
N PRO A 92 4.28 6.70 6.53
CA PRO A 92 4.32 7.75 7.52
C PRO A 92 3.69 7.30 8.84
N ALA A 93 4.13 7.90 9.95
CA ALA A 93 3.51 7.67 11.24
C ALA A 93 2.00 8.03 11.20
N LEU A 94 1.15 7.06 11.50
CA LEU A 94 -0.30 7.24 11.50
C LEU A 94 -0.81 7.53 12.90
N ASN A 95 -1.58 8.61 13.05
CA ASN A 95 -2.33 8.84 14.28
C ASN A 95 -3.59 7.97 14.30
N LEU A 96 -3.61 6.98 15.19
CA LEU A 96 -4.73 6.03 15.36
C LEU A 96 -5.63 6.36 16.56
N ASP A 97 -5.49 7.55 17.18
CA ASP A 97 -6.30 7.96 18.32
C ASP A 97 -7.80 7.92 18.01
N GLY A 98 -8.54 7.15 18.80
CA GLY A 98 -9.99 6.99 18.64
C GLY A 98 -10.41 6.10 17.46
N ILE A 99 -9.45 5.48 16.75
CA ILE A 99 -9.73 4.52 15.67
C ILE A 99 -9.91 3.12 16.28
N GLY A 100 -11.14 2.60 16.24
CA GLY A 100 -11.50 1.30 16.82
C GLY A 100 -11.08 0.08 16.01
N GLY A 101 -10.53 0.28 14.81
CA GLY A 101 -10.03 -0.78 13.93
C GLY A 101 -9.40 -0.21 12.66
N LEU A 102 -8.30 -0.82 12.21
CA LEU A 102 -7.58 -0.45 11.00
C LEU A 102 -7.74 -1.56 9.96
N ILE A 103 -7.91 -1.17 8.70
CA ILE A 103 -7.91 -2.09 7.55
C ILE A 103 -6.86 -1.56 6.57
N MET A 104 -5.95 -2.43 6.16
CA MET A 104 -5.03 -2.20 5.05
C MET A 104 -5.44 -3.07 3.87
N SER A 105 -5.50 -2.48 2.69
CA SER A 105 -5.83 -3.17 1.44
C SER A 105 -4.88 -2.66 0.35
N PHE A 106 -4.27 -3.59 -0.38
CA PHE A 106 -3.34 -3.29 -1.45
C PHE A 106 -3.32 -4.46 -2.44
N ALA A 107 -2.90 -4.18 -3.68
CA ALA A 107 -2.57 -5.23 -4.64
C ALA A 107 -1.12 -5.65 -4.41
N SER A 108 -0.83 -6.95 -4.49
CA SER A 108 0.51 -7.49 -4.29
C SER A 108 0.84 -8.56 -5.31
N TYR A 109 2.11 -8.61 -5.73
CA TYR A 109 2.68 -9.70 -6.51
C TYR A 109 3.92 -10.22 -5.77
N TYR A 110 3.97 -11.54 -5.57
CA TYR A 110 5.05 -12.22 -4.88
C TYR A 110 5.10 -13.67 -5.36
N SER A 111 6.25 -14.11 -5.86
CA SER A 111 6.44 -15.46 -6.43
C SER A 111 6.98 -16.47 -5.40
N GLY A 112 7.73 -16.02 -4.39
CA GLY A 112 8.28 -16.88 -3.34
C GLY A 112 9.22 -17.96 -3.88
N GLU A 113 9.99 -17.60 -4.91
CA GLU A 113 10.95 -18.50 -5.54
C GLU A 113 12.06 -18.91 -4.57
N SER A 114 12.75 -20.01 -4.89
CA SER A 114 13.89 -20.49 -4.11
C SER A 114 15.09 -20.70 -5.00
N TYR A 115 16.24 -20.20 -4.57
CA TYR A 115 17.50 -20.28 -5.29
C TYR A 115 18.65 -20.63 -4.34
N GLN A 116 19.48 -21.59 -4.73
CA GLN A 116 20.66 -22.06 -3.97
C GLN A 116 20.44 -22.43 -2.48
N GLY A 117 19.20 -22.66 -2.06
CA GLY A 117 18.86 -23.04 -0.68
C GLY A 117 18.26 -21.89 0.14
N ASP A 118 18.23 -20.69 -0.44
CA ASP A 118 17.50 -19.54 0.10
C ASP A 118 16.12 -19.46 -0.58
N THR A 119 15.12 -18.99 0.16
CA THR A 119 13.76 -18.78 -0.31
C THR A 119 13.37 -17.36 0.04
N GLU A 120 12.79 -16.66 -0.93
CA GLU A 120 12.33 -15.30 -0.72
C GLU A 120 11.31 -15.20 0.42
N SER A 121 11.19 -14.01 1.00
CA SER A 121 10.17 -13.70 1.99
C SER A 121 9.69 -12.26 1.87
N ALA A 122 8.39 -12.05 2.00
CA ALA A 122 7.78 -10.73 2.09
C ALA A 122 6.84 -10.68 3.29
N THR A 123 7.01 -9.65 4.13
CA THR A 123 6.24 -9.46 5.36
C THR A 123 5.50 -8.13 5.35
N ILE A 124 4.42 -8.06 6.11
CA ILE A 124 3.79 -6.79 6.51
C ILE A 124 4.04 -6.66 8.00
N GLU A 125 4.62 -5.54 8.39
CA GLU A 125 5.00 -5.28 9.76
C GLU A 125 4.34 -4.00 10.25
N PHE A 126 4.16 -3.89 11.57
CA PHE A 126 3.65 -2.69 12.20
C PHE A 126 4.45 -2.41 13.47
N SER A 127 4.69 -1.13 13.73
CA SER A 127 5.33 -0.66 14.96
C SER A 127 4.40 0.30 15.69
N LEU A 128 4.44 0.24 17.02
CA LEU A 128 3.84 1.24 17.90
C LEU A 128 4.89 2.21 18.45
N ASP A 129 6.17 1.95 18.13
CA ASP A 129 7.30 2.77 18.52
C ASP A 129 7.70 3.70 17.37
N VAL A 130 8.58 4.65 17.65
CA VAL A 130 9.03 5.68 16.69
C VAL A 130 10.06 5.17 15.68
N GLU A 131 10.58 3.95 15.84
CA GLU A 131 11.46 3.30 14.87
C GLU A 131 10.80 2.01 14.36
N CYS A 132 10.75 1.87 13.04
CA CYS A 132 10.46 0.61 12.36
C CYS A 132 11.81 -0.01 12.01
N ALA A 133 12.29 -0.94 12.83
CA ALA A 133 13.47 -1.77 12.57
C ALA A 133 13.35 -3.10 13.34
#